data_AF-A0A2S0QZN7-F1
#
_entry.id   AF-A0A2S0QZN7-F1
#
_cell.length_a   1.000
_cell.length_b   1.000
_cell.length_c   1.000
_cell.angle_alpha   90.00
_cell.angle_beta   90.00
_cell.angle_gamma   90.00
#
_symmetry.space_group_name_H-M   'P 1'
#
loop_
_entity.id
_entity.type
_entity.pdbx_description
1 polymer ?
#
loop_
_entity_poly.entity_id
_entity_poly.type
_entity_poly.pdbx_seq_one_letter_code
_entity_poly.pdbx_strand_id
1 'polypeptide(L)'
;MTLDTPFPFTALCGQPQLQTALLLATVDPLIGGVLIEGPRGTAKSTAARALAALLPGGRFVDLPLSTSEEQLVGTLDLEAALQGGQVRFRPGLLARAHDGVLYVDEVNLLPDGLVDLLLDVCASGINRIERDAISHAHPARFTLIGTMNPEEGALRPQLLDRFGLFVRLDNLLSPAERQAIVRTRLAFDADPAAFYARHAPAQQALAARLAAARATLAQIPFADSDHERVAALCHAAKVEGVRADLVMLRAARAHAALAGRARIDTTDIDTVAELVLAHRRQAEPSADKAATYPPTAPAPAQPSAPAAPEAEDWGALAPQPVPIDTVKNVQPLSLKKR
;
A
#
# COMPACT_ATOMS: atom_id res chain seq x y z
N MET A 1 -15.84 30.41 -1.90
CA MET A 1 -14.94 30.12 -0.76
C MET A 1 -14.57 28.66 -0.85
N THR A 2 -13.34 28.39 -1.27
CA THR A 2 -12.81 27.08 -1.67
C THR A 2 -12.65 26.17 -0.46
N LEU A 3 -13.66 25.34 -0.21
CA LEU A 3 -13.51 24.12 0.59
C LEU A 3 -12.45 23.25 -0.10
N ASP A 4 -11.41 22.87 0.64
CA ASP A 4 -10.26 22.05 0.23
C ASP A 4 -9.15 22.70 -0.61
N THR A 5 -8.53 23.78 -0.10
CA THR A 5 -7.11 24.01 -0.45
C THR A 5 -6.25 22.97 0.29
N PRO A 6 -5.54 22.06 -0.41
CA PRO A 6 -4.72 21.07 0.26
C PRO A 6 -3.50 21.72 0.92
N PHE A 7 -3.00 21.10 1.98
CA PHE A 7 -1.75 21.52 2.62
C PHE A 7 -0.59 21.44 1.61
N PRO A 8 0.27 22.46 1.45
CA PRO A 8 1.38 22.42 0.51
C PRO A 8 2.39 21.31 0.85
N PHE A 9 2.77 20.50 -0.14
CA PHE A 9 3.77 19.44 0.02
C PHE A 9 5.12 19.98 0.48
N THR A 10 5.54 21.13 -0.05
CA THR A 10 6.79 21.80 0.33
C THR A 10 6.80 22.34 1.77
N ALA A 11 5.65 22.35 2.45
CA ALA A 11 5.52 22.76 3.85
C ALA A 11 5.51 21.57 4.83
N LEU A 12 5.62 20.33 4.33
CA LEU A 12 5.72 19.14 5.18
C LEU A 12 7.07 19.14 5.92
N CYS A 13 7.02 19.01 7.25
CA CYS A 13 8.20 19.05 8.13
C CYS A 13 8.52 17.66 8.70
N GLY A 14 9.81 17.34 8.87
CA GLY A 14 10.27 16.20 9.66
C GLY A 14 10.09 14.82 9.03
N GLN A 15 9.80 14.73 7.72
CA GLN A 15 9.56 13.44 7.04
C GLN A 15 10.29 13.32 5.69
N PRO A 16 11.63 13.50 5.65
CA PRO A 16 12.38 13.52 4.39
C PRO A 16 12.31 12.19 3.63
N GLN A 17 12.40 11.06 4.33
CA GLN A 17 12.29 9.73 3.70
C GLN A 17 10.92 9.50 3.05
N LEU A 18 9.83 9.90 3.73
CA LEU A 18 8.49 9.84 3.16
C LEU A 18 8.38 10.70 1.91
N GLN A 19 8.84 11.95 1.98
CA GLN A 19 8.81 12.85 0.83
C GLN A 19 9.58 12.27 -0.35
N THR A 20 10.78 11.75 -0.12
CA THR A 20 11.57 11.08 -1.15
C THR A 20 10.80 9.90 -1.75
N ALA A 21 10.30 8.97 -0.94
CA ALA A 21 9.58 7.80 -1.45
C ALA A 21 8.35 8.19 -2.31
N LEU A 22 7.57 9.16 -1.84
CA LEU A 22 6.40 9.67 -2.55
C LEU A 22 6.78 10.32 -3.90
N LEU A 23 7.83 11.15 -3.92
CA LEU A 23 8.30 11.79 -5.15
C LEU A 23 8.84 10.74 -6.14
N LEU A 24 9.58 9.73 -5.68
CA LEU A 24 10.10 8.67 -6.54
C LEU A 24 8.98 7.84 -7.19
N ALA A 25 7.99 7.40 -6.40
CA ALA A 25 6.82 6.68 -6.90
C ALA A 25 5.92 7.53 -7.80
N THR A 26 6.07 8.86 -7.77
CA THR A 26 5.39 9.78 -8.69
C THR A 26 6.14 9.94 -10.01
N VAL A 27 7.48 9.89 -9.96
CA VAL A 27 8.34 9.94 -11.15
C VAL A 27 8.24 8.63 -11.95
N ASP A 28 8.33 7.48 -11.29
CA ASP A 28 8.15 6.16 -11.89
C ASP A 28 7.07 5.36 -11.13
N PRO A 29 5.78 5.43 -11.54
CA PRO A 29 4.70 4.66 -10.92
C PRO A 29 4.91 3.14 -10.96
N LEU A 30 5.74 2.63 -11.88
CA LEU A 30 6.04 1.21 -12.01
C LEU A 30 7.03 0.70 -10.95
N ILE A 31 7.48 1.57 -10.04
CA ILE A 31 8.19 1.16 -8.82
C ILE A 31 7.33 0.21 -7.97
N GLY A 32 5.99 0.31 -8.05
CA GLY A 32 5.08 -0.60 -7.32
C GLY A 32 4.50 -0.01 -6.04
N GLY A 33 4.32 1.31 -5.99
CA GLY A 33 3.68 2.00 -4.86
C GLY A 33 4.57 2.20 -3.63
N VAL A 34 4.02 2.93 -2.66
CA VAL A 34 4.66 3.23 -1.37
C VAL A 34 3.79 2.71 -0.24
N LEU A 35 4.36 1.91 0.65
CA LEU A 35 3.74 1.48 1.89
C LEU A 35 4.29 2.28 3.07
N ILE A 36 3.40 2.90 3.83
CA ILE A 36 3.74 3.78 4.96
C ILE A 36 3.28 3.13 6.27
N GLU A 37 4.23 2.57 7.00
CA GLU A 37 4.01 2.05 8.34
C GLU A 37 4.13 3.17 9.38
N GLY A 38 3.31 3.14 10.43
CA GLY A 38 3.41 4.07 11.55
C GLY A 38 2.07 4.41 12.20
N PRO A 39 2.07 5.06 13.37
CA PRO A 39 0.86 5.30 14.14
C PRO A 39 -0.05 6.37 13.52
N ARG A 40 -1.27 6.44 14.05
CA ARG A 40 -2.23 7.52 13.76
C ARG A 40 -1.61 8.88 14.12
N GLY A 41 -1.97 9.93 13.37
CA GLY A 41 -1.50 11.30 13.62
C GLY A 41 -0.13 11.66 13.00
N THR A 42 0.45 10.78 12.17
CA THR A 42 1.73 11.03 11.47
C THR A 42 1.58 11.77 10.13
N ALA A 43 0.41 12.35 9.85
CA ALA A 43 0.11 13.14 8.65
C ALA A 43 0.25 12.38 7.29
N LYS A 44 0.11 11.05 7.28
CA LYS A 44 0.20 10.20 6.07
C LYS A 44 -0.79 10.63 4.97
N SER A 45 -2.08 10.76 5.31
CA SER A 45 -3.11 11.20 4.37
C SER A 45 -2.92 12.65 3.93
N THR A 46 -2.40 13.52 4.80
CA THR A 46 -2.03 14.90 4.45
C THR A 46 -0.91 14.91 3.41
N ALA A 47 0.13 14.10 3.59
CA ALA A 47 1.23 13.99 2.63
C ALA A 47 0.75 13.47 1.26
N ALA A 48 -0.13 12.46 1.26
CA ALA A 48 -0.71 11.91 0.03
C ALA A 48 -1.57 12.93 -0.73
N ARG A 49 -2.44 13.70 -0.04
CA ARG A 49 -3.23 14.77 -0.65
C ARG A 49 -2.36 15.93 -1.13
N ALA A 50 -1.34 16.30 -0.36
CA ALA A 50 -0.38 17.33 -0.74
C ALA A 50 0.41 16.94 -2.01
N LEU A 51 0.77 15.65 -2.15
CA LEU A 51 1.43 15.11 -3.34
C LEU A 51 0.49 15.17 -4.55
N ALA A 52 -0.77 14.76 -4.40
CA ALA A 52 -1.75 14.84 -5.48
C ALA A 52 -1.90 16.27 -6.01
N ALA A 53 -1.81 17.27 -5.15
CA ALA A 53 -1.85 18.69 -5.54
C ALA A 53 -0.64 19.16 -6.37
N LEU A 54 0.47 18.41 -6.40
CA LEU A 54 1.61 18.67 -7.30
C LEU A 54 1.41 18.07 -8.70
N LEU A 55 0.49 17.11 -8.85
CA LEU A 55 0.28 16.41 -10.10
C LEU A 55 -0.64 17.18 -11.06
N PRO A 56 -0.44 17.03 -12.38
CA PRO A 56 -1.38 17.55 -13.37
C PRO A 56 -2.80 17.04 -13.09
N GLY A 57 -3.75 17.97 -12.90
CA GLY A 57 -5.15 17.64 -12.63
C GLY A 57 -5.49 17.33 -11.17
N GLY A 58 -4.52 17.31 -10.25
CA GLY A 58 -4.79 17.27 -8.81
C GLY A 58 -5.57 16.03 -8.33
N ARG A 59 -5.53 14.93 -9.09
CA ARG A 59 -6.41 13.77 -8.87
C ARG A 59 -5.99 12.99 -7.63
N PHE A 60 -6.84 12.98 -6.63
CA PHE A 60 -6.71 12.16 -5.43
C PHE A 60 -7.94 11.26 -5.31
N VAL A 61 -7.72 9.94 -5.26
CA VAL A 61 -8.77 8.95 -5.06
C VAL A 61 -8.47 8.21 -3.77
N ASP A 62 -9.41 8.31 -2.83
CA ASP A 62 -9.41 7.52 -1.61
C ASP A 62 -10.12 6.19 -1.88
N LEU A 63 -9.57 5.09 -1.37
CA LEU A 63 -10.14 3.75 -1.49
C LEU A 63 -10.73 3.33 -0.13
N PRO A 64 -12.06 3.34 0.01
CA PRO A 64 -12.72 2.87 1.24
C PRO A 64 -12.50 1.38 1.48
N LEU A 65 -12.38 0.97 2.74
CA LEU A 65 -12.21 -0.44 3.12
C LEU A 65 -13.37 -1.34 2.67
N SER A 66 -14.58 -0.79 2.51
CA SER A 66 -15.77 -1.48 2.05
C SER A 66 -15.92 -1.56 0.52
N THR A 67 -14.89 -1.15 -0.23
CA THR A 67 -14.91 -1.15 -1.70
C THR A 67 -15.05 -2.56 -2.24
N SER A 68 -16.02 -2.79 -3.11
CA SER A 68 -16.11 -4.04 -3.86
C SER A 68 -15.15 -4.07 -5.05
N GLU A 69 -14.84 -5.28 -5.54
CA GLU A 69 -14.02 -5.43 -6.75
C GLU A 69 -14.60 -4.63 -7.94
N GLU A 70 -15.92 -4.69 -8.11
CA GLU A 70 -16.64 -3.94 -9.16
C GLU A 70 -16.48 -2.42 -9.05
N GLN A 71 -16.50 -1.89 -7.83
CA GLN A 71 -16.27 -0.46 -7.60
C GLN A 71 -14.82 -0.09 -7.87
N LEU A 72 -13.89 -1.00 -7.58
CA LEU A 72 -12.47 -0.79 -7.80
C LEU A 72 -12.11 -0.79 -9.29
N VAL A 73 -12.38 -1.91 -9.99
CA VAL A 73 -12.02 -2.07 -11.40
C VAL A 73 -13.00 -1.40 -12.35
N GLY A 74 -14.27 -1.29 -11.97
CA GLY A 74 -15.36 -0.90 -12.85
C GLY A 74 -16.13 -2.10 -13.40
N THR A 75 -17.26 -1.83 -14.03
CA THR A 75 -18.16 -2.87 -14.54
C THR A 75 -18.54 -2.64 -15.99
N LEU A 76 -19.00 -3.70 -16.65
CA LEU A 76 -19.58 -3.63 -17.99
C LEU A 76 -21.10 -3.71 -17.86
N ASP A 77 -21.79 -2.74 -18.45
CA ASP A 77 -23.24 -2.68 -18.48
C ASP A 77 -23.77 -3.62 -19.58
N LEU A 78 -24.15 -4.83 -19.15
CA LEU A 78 -24.66 -5.88 -20.01
C LEU A 78 -26.08 -5.60 -20.50
N GLU A 79 -26.91 -4.92 -19.72
CA GLU A 79 -28.27 -4.55 -20.15
C GLU A 79 -28.21 -3.60 -21.35
N ALA A 80 -27.30 -2.63 -21.31
CA ALA A 80 -27.02 -1.76 -22.46
C ALA A 80 -26.49 -2.55 -23.67
N ALA A 81 -25.66 -3.58 -23.44
CA ALA A 81 -25.15 -4.45 -24.49
C ALA A 81 -26.27 -5.26 -25.16
N LEU A 82 -27.22 -5.78 -24.38
CA LEU A 82 -28.34 -6.59 -24.87
C LEU A 82 -29.43 -5.75 -25.57
N GLN A 83 -29.70 -4.53 -25.09
CA GLN A 83 -30.75 -3.65 -25.65
C GLN A 83 -30.27 -2.81 -26.85
N GLY A 84 -29.01 -2.36 -26.83
CA GLY A 84 -28.46 -1.43 -27.82
C GLY A 84 -27.29 -1.98 -28.65
N GLY A 85 -26.86 -3.22 -28.40
CA GLY A 85 -25.71 -3.82 -29.09
C GLY A 85 -24.35 -3.22 -28.72
N GLN A 86 -24.30 -2.34 -27.72
CA GLN A 86 -23.07 -1.64 -27.30
C GLN A 86 -22.75 -1.92 -25.84
N VAL A 87 -21.58 -2.52 -25.59
CA VAL A 87 -21.07 -2.71 -24.23
C VAL A 87 -20.65 -1.36 -23.67
N ARG A 88 -21.32 -0.90 -22.61
CA ARG A 88 -20.99 0.37 -21.95
C ARG A 88 -20.17 0.12 -20.70
N PHE A 89 -18.94 0.62 -20.69
CA PHE A 89 -18.07 0.57 -19.51
C PHE A 89 -18.49 1.62 -18.46
N ARG A 90 -18.60 1.19 -17.21
CA ARG A 90 -18.77 2.06 -16.04
C ARG A 90 -17.43 2.11 -15.29
N PRO A 91 -16.75 3.27 -15.28
CA PRO A 91 -15.41 3.37 -14.71
C PRO A 91 -15.40 3.18 -13.19
N GLY A 92 -14.47 2.36 -12.72
CA GLY A 92 -14.18 2.17 -11.29
C GLY A 92 -13.23 3.23 -10.71
N LEU A 93 -12.78 3.01 -9.48
CA LEU A 93 -11.80 3.87 -8.80
C LEU A 93 -10.45 3.90 -9.54
N LEU A 94 -10.00 2.79 -10.12
CA LEU A 94 -8.73 2.72 -10.86
C LEU A 94 -8.71 3.65 -12.09
N ALA A 95 -9.83 3.72 -12.81
CA ALA A 95 -9.98 4.65 -13.94
C ALA A 95 -9.92 6.12 -13.48
N ARG A 96 -10.54 6.42 -12.33
CA ARG A 96 -10.54 7.78 -11.74
C ARG A 96 -9.16 8.19 -11.21
N ALA A 97 -8.37 7.22 -10.75
CA ALA A 97 -7.04 7.45 -10.21
C ALA A 97 -5.98 7.66 -11.30
N HIS A 98 -6.26 7.36 -12.57
CA HIS A 98 -5.28 7.49 -13.65
C HIS A 98 -4.68 8.91 -13.73
N ASP A 99 -3.35 8.96 -13.79
CA ASP A 99 -2.46 10.13 -13.71
C ASP A 99 -2.54 10.90 -12.37
N GLY A 100 -3.07 10.26 -11.34
CA GLY A 100 -3.20 10.80 -9.99
C GLY A 100 -2.63 9.88 -8.92
N VAL A 101 -3.16 10.05 -7.70
CA VAL A 101 -2.83 9.27 -6.51
C VAL A 101 -4.02 8.39 -6.13
N LEU A 102 -3.75 7.10 -5.88
CA LEU A 102 -4.67 6.19 -5.22
C LEU A 102 -4.19 5.97 -3.79
N TYR A 103 -4.94 6.45 -2.82
CA TYR A 103 -4.66 6.29 -1.41
C TYR A 103 -5.50 5.18 -0.82
N VAL A 104 -4.87 4.33 -0.02
CA VAL A 104 -5.51 3.27 0.74
C VAL A 104 -5.11 3.42 2.19
N ASP A 105 -6.07 3.77 3.05
CA ASP A 105 -5.84 3.75 4.48
C ASP A 105 -5.91 2.32 5.00
N GLU A 106 -4.97 1.93 5.86
CA GLU A 106 -4.97 0.63 6.54
C GLU A 106 -5.10 -0.55 5.55
N VAL A 107 -4.15 -0.66 4.61
CA VAL A 107 -4.13 -1.72 3.57
C VAL A 107 -4.22 -3.13 4.14
N ASN A 108 -3.78 -3.33 5.38
CA ASN A 108 -3.86 -4.59 6.11
C ASN A 108 -5.29 -5.03 6.44
N LEU A 109 -6.27 -4.14 6.34
CA LEU A 109 -7.70 -4.43 6.56
C LEU A 109 -8.46 -4.73 5.26
N LEU A 110 -7.83 -4.53 4.09
CA LEU A 110 -8.45 -4.88 2.83
C LEU A 110 -8.46 -6.41 2.60
N PRO A 111 -9.47 -6.93 1.90
CA PRO A 111 -9.44 -8.29 1.39
C PRO A 111 -8.21 -8.57 0.52
N ASP A 112 -7.52 -9.70 0.76
CA ASP A 112 -6.29 -10.08 0.05
C ASP A 112 -6.43 -9.98 -1.47
N GLY A 113 -7.54 -10.48 -2.03
CA GLY A 113 -7.79 -10.46 -3.47
C GLY A 113 -7.88 -9.05 -4.08
N LEU A 114 -8.36 -8.06 -3.31
CA LEU A 114 -8.37 -6.67 -3.75
C LEU A 114 -6.95 -6.08 -3.74
N VAL A 115 -6.17 -6.40 -2.70
CA VAL A 115 -4.77 -5.96 -2.61
C VAL A 115 -3.94 -6.55 -3.75
N ASP A 116 -4.12 -7.84 -4.05
CA ASP A 116 -3.46 -8.49 -5.18
C ASP A 116 -3.79 -7.80 -6.50
N LEU A 117 -5.08 -7.56 -6.77
CA LEU A 117 -5.53 -6.87 -7.97
C LEU A 117 -4.95 -5.46 -8.07
N LEU A 118 -4.98 -4.70 -6.97
CA LEU A 118 -4.41 -3.36 -6.89
C LEU A 118 -2.93 -3.35 -7.28
N LEU A 119 -2.17 -4.29 -6.73
CA LEU A 119 -0.74 -4.39 -6.95
C LEU A 119 -0.42 -4.90 -8.37
N ASP A 120 -1.25 -5.75 -8.97
CA ASP A 120 -1.11 -6.18 -10.37
C ASP A 120 -1.33 -5.01 -11.34
N VAL A 121 -2.37 -4.21 -11.10
CA VAL A 121 -2.63 -3.01 -11.91
C VAL A 121 -1.54 -1.96 -11.70
N CYS A 122 -1.05 -1.78 -10.48
CA CYS A 122 0.06 -0.87 -10.20
C CYS A 122 1.35 -1.27 -10.93
N ALA A 123 1.65 -2.57 -11.01
CA ALA A 123 2.85 -3.07 -11.68
C ALA A 123 2.75 -3.03 -13.21
N SER A 124 1.55 -3.29 -13.77
CA SER A 124 1.33 -3.29 -15.22
C SER A 124 0.98 -1.91 -15.80
N GLY A 125 0.38 -1.03 -14.99
CA GLY A 125 -0.17 0.27 -15.39
C GLY A 125 -1.43 0.18 -16.26
N ILE A 126 -2.05 -0.99 -16.36
CA ILE A 126 -3.24 -1.26 -17.18
C ILE A 126 -4.26 -2.00 -16.33
N ASN A 127 -5.49 -1.48 -16.27
CA ASN A 127 -6.61 -2.20 -15.67
C ASN A 127 -7.32 -3.01 -16.76
N ARG A 128 -7.51 -4.31 -16.53
CA ARG A 128 -8.19 -5.23 -17.44
C ARG A 128 -9.38 -5.86 -16.73
N ILE A 129 -10.53 -5.83 -17.40
CA ILE A 129 -11.80 -6.33 -16.89
C ILE A 129 -12.28 -7.40 -17.87
N GLU A 130 -12.44 -8.62 -17.39
CA GLU A 130 -12.89 -9.75 -18.20
C GLU A 130 -14.16 -10.34 -17.59
N ARG A 131 -15.29 -10.21 -18.31
CA ARG A 131 -16.59 -10.75 -17.91
C ARG A 131 -17.37 -11.21 -19.13
N ASP A 132 -18.03 -12.37 -19.02
CA ASP A 132 -18.95 -12.92 -20.03
C ASP A 132 -18.39 -12.88 -21.47
N ALA A 133 -17.14 -13.32 -21.63
CA ALA A 133 -16.38 -13.34 -22.88
C ALA A 133 -16.02 -11.96 -23.49
N ILE A 134 -16.20 -10.86 -22.73
CA ILE A 134 -15.79 -9.52 -23.12
C ILE A 134 -14.57 -9.11 -22.28
N SER A 135 -13.50 -8.70 -22.96
CA SER A 135 -12.29 -8.11 -22.33
C SER A 135 -12.25 -6.62 -22.64
N HIS A 136 -12.24 -5.79 -21.60
CA HIS A 136 -12.04 -4.35 -21.70
C HIS A 136 -10.77 -3.97 -20.94
N ALA A 137 -9.93 -3.13 -21.52
CA ALA A 137 -8.73 -2.65 -20.86
C ALA A 137 -8.58 -1.14 -21.03
N HIS A 138 -8.11 -0.48 -19.98
CA HIS A 138 -7.79 0.94 -20.02
C HIS A 138 -6.50 1.24 -19.24
N PRO A 139 -5.79 2.33 -19.57
CA PRO A 139 -4.65 2.78 -18.77
C PRO A 139 -5.08 3.09 -17.34
N ALA A 140 -4.26 2.67 -16.38
CA ALA A 140 -4.46 2.91 -14.96
C ALA A 140 -3.10 3.15 -14.29
N ARG A 141 -2.38 4.16 -14.79
CA ARG A 141 -1.10 4.60 -14.23
C ARG A 141 -1.36 5.61 -13.12
N PHE A 142 -1.13 5.23 -11.87
CA PHE A 142 -1.34 6.08 -10.70
C PHE A 142 -0.27 5.78 -9.66
N THR A 143 -0.02 6.73 -8.76
CA THR A 143 0.86 6.51 -7.62
C THR A 143 0.04 5.87 -6.49
N LEU A 144 0.30 4.59 -6.21
CA LEU A 144 -0.31 3.88 -5.09
C LEU A 144 0.37 4.27 -3.78
N ILE A 145 -0.43 4.70 -2.80
CA ILE A 145 0.02 4.97 -1.43
C ILE A 145 -0.84 4.14 -0.48
N GLY A 146 -0.23 3.14 0.14
CA GLY A 146 -0.84 2.36 1.20
C GLY A 146 -0.34 2.83 2.56
N THR A 147 -1.21 2.89 3.56
CA THR A 147 -0.79 3.04 4.96
C THR A 147 -1.11 1.76 5.72
N MET A 148 -0.37 1.49 6.78
CA MET A 148 -0.77 0.47 7.76
C MET A 148 -0.37 0.87 9.18
N ASN A 149 -1.11 0.30 10.13
CA ASN A 149 -0.79 0.33 11.55
C ASN A 149 -0.49 -1.11 12.00
N PRO A 150 0.74 -1.43 12.42
CA PRO A 150 1.10 -2.79 12.83
C PRO A 150 0.30 -3.29 14.04
N GLU A 151 -0.30 -2.39 14.83
CA GLU A 151 -1.18 -2.74 15.95
C GLU A 151 -2.52 -3.34 15.48
N GLU A 152 -2.96 -3.05 14.25
CA GLU A 152 -4.25 -3.46 13.70
C GLU A 152 -4.14 -4.70 12.80
N GLY A 153 -2.94 -5.26 12.69
CA GLY A 153 -2.65 -6.45 11.89
C GLY A 153 -1.43 -6.28 11.00
N ALA A 154 -0.86 -7.40 10.58
CA ALA A 154 0.26 -7.43 9.64
C ALA A 154 -0.24 -7.80 8.24
N LEU A 155 0.31 -7.14 7.22
CA LEU A 155 0.12 -7.55 5.84
C LEU A 155 0.88 -8.86 5.59
N ARG A 156 0.32 -9.75 4.77
CA ARG A 156 1.00 -11.00 4.40
C ARG A 156 2.37 -10.70 3.75
N PRO A 157 3.43 -11.46 4.07
CA PRO A 157 4.76 -11.23 3.51
C PRO A 157 4.80 -11.19 1.98
N GLN A 158 3.97 -12.00 1.32
CA GLN A 158 3.87 -12.05 -0.15
C GLN A 158 3.33 -10.75 -0.74
N LEU A 159 2.36 -10.11 -0.08
CA LEU A 159 1.79 -8.82 -0.47
C LEU A 159 2.73 -7.67 -0.11
N LEU A 160 3.38 -7.77 1.04
CA LEU A 160 4.37 -6.80 1.50
C LEU A 160 5.52 -6.68 0.49
N ASP A 161 6.09 -7.80 0.05
CA ASP A 161 7.19 -7.80 -0.93
C ASP A 161 6.80 -7.19 -2.29
N ARG A 162 5.51 -7.19 -2.64
CA ARG A 162 5.00 -6.59 -3.89
C ARG A 162 4.97 -5.06 -3.84
N PHE A 163 4.97 -4.42 -2.67
CA PHE A 163 5.13 -2.97 -2.57
C PHE A 163 6.55 -2.56 -2.93
N GLY A 164 6.69 -1.55 -3.78
CA GLY A 164 7.98 -1.05 -4.24
C GLY A 164 8.82 -0.48 -3.10
N LEU A 165 8.29 0.57 -2.48
CA LEU A 165 8.95 1.32 -1.42
C LEU A 165 8.22 1.15 -0.09
N PHE A 166 8.99 1.17 0.99
CA PHE A 166 8.50 1.11 2.35
C PHE A 166 9.10 2.23 3.18
N VAL A 167 8.26 2.89 3.97
CA VAL A 167 8.67 3.95 4.89
C VAL A 167 8.08 3.64 6.26
N ARG A 168 8.94 3.52 7.27
CA ARG A 168 8.53 3.48 8.67
C ARG A 168 8.55 4.89 9.25
N LEU A 169 7.40 5.34 9.73
CA LEU A 169 7.28 6.58 10.47
C LEU A 169 7.32 6.28 11.97
N ASP A 170 8.40 6.70 12.62
CA ASP A 170 8.52 6.60 14.07
C ASP A 170 7.71 7.71 14.76
N ASN A 171 7.16 7.40 15.94
CA ASN A 171 6.42 8.38 16.75
C ASN A 171 7.35 9.28 17.60
N LEU A 172 8.66 9.02 17.58
CA LEU A 172 9.65 9.70 18.40
C LEU A 172 10.12 11.01 17.73
N LEU A 173 9.18 11.90 17.42
CA LEU A 173 9.49 13.25 16.96
C LEU A 173 10.17 14.05 18.08
N SER A 174 11.30 14.70 17.77
CA SER A 174 11.97 15.59 18.72
C SER A 174 11.08 16.78 19.10
N PRO A 175 11.28 17.42 20.26
CA PRO A 175 10.51 18.61 20.64
C PRO A 175 10.53 19.71 19.58
N ALA A 176 11.68 19.91 18.92
CA ALA A 176 11.84 20.90 17.85
C ALA A 176 10.99 20.56 16.61
N GLU A 177 10.99 19.29 16.18
CA GLU A 177 10.17 18.84 15.05
C GLU A 177 8.68 18.92 15.36
N ARG A 178 8.26 18.50 16.57
CA ARG A 178 6.86 18.63 17.02
C ARG A 178 6.41 20.09 17.00
N GLN A 179 7.23 20.99 17.55
CA GLN A 179 6.93 22.42 17.54
C GLN A 179 6.81 22.97 16.11
N ALA A 180 7.74 22.58 15.22
CA ALA A 180 7.72 23.01 13.82
C ALA A 180 6.46 22.54 13.09
N ILE A 181 6.06 21.27 13.26
CA ILE A 181 4.85 20.70 12.66
C ILE A 181 3.61 21.43 13.17
N VAL A 182 3.45 21.58 14.49
CA VAL A 182 2.28 22.24 15.09
C VAL A 182 2.20 23.71 14.65
N ARG A 183 3.31 24.45 14.69
CA ARG A 183 3.35 25.86 14.27
C ARG A 183 2.98 26.02 12.79
N THR A 184 3.50 25.14 11.94
CA THR A 184 3.21 25.17 10.50
C THR A 184 1.74 24.86 10.24
N ARG A 185 1.19 23.86 10.94
CA ARG A 185 -0.22 23.50 10.82
C ARG A 185 -1.15 24.63 11.28
N LEU A 186 -0.89 25.23 12.45
CA LEU A 186 -1.68 26.36 12.95
C LEU A 186 -1.58 27.59 12.01
N ALA A 187 -0.42 27.84 11.41
CA ALA A 187 -0.26 28.91 10.44
C ALA A 187 -1.06 28.67 9.16
N PHE A 188 -1.21 27.41 8.73
CA PHE A 188 -2.09 27.04 7.62
C PHE A 188 -3.56 27.17 8.00
N ASP A 189 -3.97 26.68 9.17
CA ASP A 189 -5.36 26.72 9.62
C ASP A 189 -5.86 28.16 9.85
N ALA A 190 -4.98 29.08 10.26
CA ALA A 190 -5.31 30.49 10.49
C ALA A 190 -5.61 31.27 9.19
N ASP A 191 -4.86 31.02 8.12
CA ASP A 191 -5.10 31.62 6.79
C ASP A 191 -4.57 30.69 5.69
N PRO A 192 -5.40 29.73 5.23
CA PRO A 192 -4.99 28.75 4.23
C PRO A 192 -4.57 29.39 2.90
N ALA A 193 -5.25 30.48 2.50
CA ALA A 193 -5.02 31.13 1.23
C ALA A 193 -3.67 31.86 1.20
N ALA A 194 -3.38 32.67 2.23
CA ALA A 194 -2.08 33.33 2.34
C ALA A 194 -0.94 32.33 2.58
N PHE A 195 -1.19 31.27 3.35
CA PHE A 195 -0.22 30.19 3.53
C PHE A 195 0.13 29.52 2.20
N TYR A 196 -0.88 29.11 1.43
CA TYR A 196 -0.66 28.49 0.13
C TYR A 196 0.07 29.44 -0.84
N ALA A 197 -0.33 30.72 -0.89
CA ALA A 197 0.32 31.73 -1.72
C ALA A 197 1.83 31.89 -1.39
N ARG A 198 2.21 31.83 -0.11
CA ARG A 198 3.63 31.86 0.31
C ARG A 198 4.42 30.65 -0.18
N HIS A 199 3.80 29.47 -0.24
CA HIS A 199 4.45 28.24 -0.68
C HIS A 199 4.30 27.97 -2.19
N ALA A 200 3.47 28.73 -2.90
CA ALA A 200 3.18 28.53 -4.31
C ALA A 200 4.43 28.51 -5.21
N PRO A 201 5.44 29.40 -5.04
CA PRO A 201 6.66 29.35 -5.87
C PRO A 201 7.43 28.03 -5.71
N ALA A 202 7.58 27.55 -4.47
CA ALA A 202 8.26 26.29 -4.18
C ALA A 202 7.48 25.07 -4.72
N GLN A 203 6.15 25.08 -4.57
CA GLN A 203 5.26 24.06 -5.14
C GLN A 203 5.39 24.00 -6.67
N GLN A 204 5.38 25.15 -7.34
CA GLN A 204 5.52 25.23 -8.81
C GLN A 204 6.88 24.72 -9.27
N ALA A 205 7.97 25.10 -8.57
CA ALA A 205 9.30 24.60 -8.88
C ALA A 205 9.40 23.07 -8.71
N LEU A 206 8.81 22.52 -7.64
CA LEU A 206 8.78 21.08 -7.41
C LEU A 206 7.93 20.34 -8.45
N ALA A 207 6.76 20.87 -8.81
CA ALA A 207 5.90 20.31 -9.85
C ALA A 207 6.60 20.32 -11.22
N ALA A 208 7.29 21.41 -11.57
CA ALA A 208 8.08 21.49 -12.80
C ALA A 208 9.23 20.47 -12.79
N ARG A 209 9.92 20.29 -11.65
CA ARG A 209 10.97 19.28 -11.49
C ARG A 209 10.43 17.86 -11.65
N LEU A 210 9.26 17.56 -11.08
CA LEU A 210 8.58 16.27 -11.25
C LEU A 210 8.21 16.02 -12.72
N ALA A 211 7.65 17.02 -13.40
CA ALA A 211 7.30 16.91 -14.81
C ALA A 211 8.54 16.67 -15.69
N ALA A 212 9.63 17.39 -15.44
CA ALA A 212 10.90 17.20 -16.13
C ALA A 212 11.49 15.80 -15.88
N ALA A 213 11.51 15.35 -14.64
CA ALA A 213 12.00 14.03 -14.26
C ALA A 213 11.20 12.90 -14.96
N ARG A 214 9.87 13.01 -15.01
CA ARG A 214 9.01 12.05 -15.74
C ARG A 214 9.32 12.01 -17.24
N ALA A 215 9.65 13.15 -17.84
CA ALA A 215 9.96 13.26 -19.26
C ALA A 215 11.35 12.69 -19.62
N THR A 216 12.33 12.82 -18.73
CA THR A 216 13.71 12.35 -18.97
C THR A 216 13.99 10.95 -18.43
N LEU A 217 13.14 10.39 -17.56
CA LEU A 217 13.36 9.11 -16.88
C LEU A 217 13.81 7.98 -17.80
N ALA A 218 13.14 7.82 -18.96
CA ALA A 218 13.43 6.73 -19.91
C ALA A 218 14.77 6.92 -20.65
N GLN A 219 15.36 8.10 -20.61
CA GLN A 219 16.62 8.44 -21.28
C GLN A 219 17.85 8.14 -20.41
N ILE A 220 17.66 7.94 -19.10
CA ILE A 220 18.75 7.62 -18.18
C ILE A 220 19.05 6.11 -18.31
N PRO A 221 20.22 5.71 -18.84
CA PRO A 221 20.58 4.32 -18.97
C PRO A 221 20.99 3.73 -17.62
N PHE A 222 20.91 2.41 -17.51
CA PHE A 222 21.52 1.66 -16.42
C PHE A 222 22.92 1.23 -16.84
N ALA A 223 23.93 1.59 -16.05
CA ALA A 223 25.30 1.12 -16.25
C ALA A 223 25.51 -0.26 -15.59
N ASP A 224 26.53 -1.00 -16.02
CA ASP A 224 26.89 -2.27 -15.38
C ASP A 224 27.24 -2.09 -13.89
N SER A 225 27.90 -0.98 -13.55
CA SER A 225 28.20 -0.61 -12.16
C SER A 225 26.96 -0.42 -11.30
N ASP A 226 25.84 0.03 -11.88
CA ASP A 226 24.57 0.18 -11.15
C ASP A 226 24.00 -1.20 -10.79
N HIS A 227 24.03 -2.12 -11.74
CA HIS A 227 23.58 -3.51 -11.54
C HIS A 227 24.46 -4.22 -10.52
N GLU A 228 25.78 -4.09 -10.62
CA GLU A 228 26.73 -4.67 -9.66
C GLU A 228 26.49 -4.17 -8.23
N ARG A 229 26.32 -2.85 -8.06
CA ARG A 229 26.07 -2.24 -6.74
C ARG A 229 24.74 -2.71 -6.16
N VAL A 230 23.68 -2.71 -6.97
CA VAL A 230 22.34 -3.15 -6.54
C VAL A 230 22.35 -4.63 -6.16
N ALA A 231 22.91 -5.49 -7.01
CA ALA A 231 23.01 -6.92 -6.74
C ALA A 231 23.80 -7.20 -5.45
N ALA A 232 24.90 -6.48 -5.20
CA ALA A 232 25.66 -6.59 -3.97
C ALA A 232 24.84 -6.20 -2.72
N LEU A 233 24.05 -5.12 -2.79
CA LEU A 233 23.16 -4.69 -1.70
C LEU A 233 22.03 -5.69 -1.44
N CYS A 234 21.37 -6.17 -2.50
CA CYS A 234 20.30 -7.17 -2.42
C CYS A 234 20.81 -8.51 -1.86
N HIS A 235 21.99 -8.95 -2.29
CA HIS A 235 22.66 -10.14 -1.76
C HIS A 235 23.01 -9.99 -0.28
N ALA A 236 23.62 -8.86 0.11
CA ALA A 236 23.96 -8.59 1.51
C ALA A 236 22.72 -8.54 2.43
N ALA A 237 21.60 -8.05 1.90
CA ALA A 237 20.32 -8.02 2.60
C ALA A 237 19.56 -9.37 2.60
N LYS A 238 20.11 -10.42 1.96
CA LYS A 238 19.51 -11.77 1.86
C LYS A 238 18.08 -11.75 1.33
N VAL A 239 17.81 -10.88 0.35
CA VAL A 239 16.48 -10.80 -0.27
C VAL A 239 16.27 -11.98 -1.22
N GLU A 240 15.05 -12.52 -1.26
CA GLU A 240 14.67 -13.57 -2.18
C GLU A 240 14.22 -13.01 -3.53
N GLY A 241 14.62 -13.68 -4.62
CA GLY A 241 14.26 -13.26 -5.98
C GLY A 241 14.99 -11.98 -6.43
N VAL A 242 14.49 -11.37 -7.52
CA VAL A 242 15.13 -10.20 -8.18
C VAL A 242 14.25 -8.96 -8.15
N ARG A 243 13.15 -8.99 -7.39
CA ARG A 243 12.19 -7.88 -7.33
C ARG A 243 12.83 -6.65 -6.70
N ALA A 244 13.59 -6.82 -5.61
CA ALA A 244 14.30 -5.73 -4.98
C ALA A 244 15.28 -5.06 -5.95
N ASP A 245 16.00 -5.83 -6.75
CA ASP A 245 16.96 -5.33 -7.72
C ASP A 245 16.28 -4.42 -8.75
N LEU A 246 15.20 -4.91 -9.36
CA LEU A 246 14.42 -4.15 -10.35
C LEU A 246 13.84 -2.85 -9.76
N VAL A 247 13.30 -2.93 -8.54
CA VAL A 247 12.72 -1.77 -7.85
C VAL A 247 13.80 -0.77 -7.46
N MET A 248 14.95 -1.22 -6.97
CA MET A 248 16.06 -0.35 -6.57
C MET A 248 16.67 0.39 -7.76
N LEU A 249 16.87 -0.30 -8.89
CA LEU A 249 17.31 0.34 -10.13
C LEU A 249 16.31 1.41 -10.59
N ARG A 250 15.01 1.09 -10.63
CA ARG A 250 13.97 2.08 -10.98
C ARG A 250 13.94 3.28 -10.04
N ALA A 251 14.01 3.04 -8.74
CA ALA A 251 14.03 4.09 -7.73
C ALA A 251 15.28 4.97 -7.84
N ALA A 252 16.47 4.37 -8.05
CA ALA A 252 17.71 5.11 -8.24
C ALA A 252 17.67 5.96 -9.51
N ARG A 253 17.14 5.42 -10.61
CA ARG A 253 16.91 6.17 -11.86
C ARG A 253 15.92 7.33 -11.67
N ALA A 254 14.83 7.10 -10.95
CA ALA A 254 13.88 8.15 -10.60
C ALA A 254 14.51 9.24 -9.72
N HIS A 255 15.39 8.87 -8.80
CA HIS A 255 16.13 9.80 -7.95
C HIS A 255 17.12 10.65 -8.76
N ALA A 256 17.86 10.02 -9.67
CA ALA A 256 18.75 10.70 -10.63
C ALA A 256 17.98 11.67 -11.53
N ALA A 257 16.83 11.25 -12.07
CA ALA A 257 15.95 12.09 -12.89
C ALA A 257 15.42 13.29 -12.12
N LEU A 258 15.00 13.10 -10.86
CA LEU A 258 14.52 14.18 -9.99
C LEU A 258 15.63 15.18 -9.64
N ALA A 259 16.88 14.71 -9.57
CA ALA A 259 18.05 15.57 -9.42
C ALA A 259 18.50 16.24 -10.73
N GLY A 260 17.84 15.96 -11.87
CA GLY A 260 18.18 16.52 -13.18
C GLY A 260 19.46 15.93 -13.80
N ARG A 261 19.87 14.73 -13.37
CA ARG A 261 21.07 14.05 -13.89
C ARG A 261 20.74 13.12 -15.06
N ALA A 262 21.74 12.89 -15.91
CA ALA A 262 21.64 12.02 -17.10
C ALA A 262 22.16 10.59 -16.85
N ARG A 263 22.71 10.33 -15.67
CA ARG A 263 23.24 9.03 -15.22
C ARG A 263 22.93 8.83 -13.75
N ILE A 264 22.86 7.56 -13.34
CA ILE A 264 22.73 7.17 -11.93
C ILE A 264 24.12 7.28 -11.29
N ASP A 265 24.18 7.88 -10.10
CA ASP A 265 25.39 7.88 -9.28
C ASP A 265 25.18 6.96 -8.06
N THR A 266 26.26 6.53 -7.41
CA THR A 266 26.19 5.63 -6.24
C THR A 266 25.32 6.18 -5.11
N THR A 267 25.31 7.51 -4.93
CA THR A 267 24.48 8.18 -3.92
C THR A 267 22.99 7.99 -4.16
N ASP A 268 22.54 7.80 -5.41
CA ASP A 268 21.14 7.50 -5.72
C ASP A 268 20.73 6.15 -5.18
N ILE A 269 21.56 5.15 -5.47
CA ILE A 269 21.34 3.76 -5.07
C ILE A 269 21.33 3.69 -3.54
N ASP A 270 22.33 4.30 -2.89
CA ASP A 270 22.44 4.31 -1.44
C ASP A 270 21.25 5.03 -0.77
N THR A 271 20.75 6.11 -1.37
CA THR A 271 19.59 6.87 -0.84
C THR A 271 18.30 6.05 -0.87
N VAL A 272 18.10 5.25 -1.92
CA VAL A 272 16.87 4.46 -2.10
C VAL A 272 16.96 3.05 -1.53
N ALA A 273 18.16 2.56 -1.22
CA ALA A 273 18.37 1.19 -0.76
C ALA A 273 17.52 0.84 0.47
N GLU A 274 17.51 1.71 1.48
CA GLU A 274 16.72 1.50 2.70
C GLU A 274 15.21 1.44 2.38
N LEU A 275 14.72 2.33 1.52
CA LEU A 275 13.31 2.38 1.10
C LEU A 275 12.87 1.08 0.40
N VAL A 276 13.79 0.39 -0.28
CA VAL A 276 13.49 -0.84 -1.02
C VAL A 276 13.69 -2.09 -0.14
N LEU A 277 14.69 -2.08 0.74
CA LEU A 277 15.11 -3.26 1.48
C LEU A 277 14.47 -3.38 2.87
N ALA A 278 13.90 -2.31 3.44
CA ALA A 278 13.36 -2.30 4.80
C ALA A 278 12.32 -3.40 5.06
N HIS A 279 11.40 -3.65 4.13
CA HIS A 279 10.37 -4.68 4.25
C HIS A 279 10.72 -6.03 3.62
N ARG A 280 11.86 -6.11 2.95
CA ARG A 280 12.34 -7.31 2.23
C ARG A 280 13.48 -8.02 2.94
N ARG A 281 14.14 -7.35 3.88
CA ARG A 281 15.12 -7.98 4.76
C ARG A 281 14.41 -9.07 5.54
N GLN A 282 14.94 -10.28 5.43
CA GLN A 282 14.58 -11.33 6.38
C GLN A 282 14.91 -10.79 7.76
N ALA A 283 13.90 -10.66 8.62
CA ALA A 283 14.16 -10.41 10.02
C ALA A 283 15.09 -11.54 10.48
N GLU A 284 16.28 -11.21 10.99
CA GLU A 284 16.94 -12.17 11.86
C GLU A 284 15.91 -12.53 12.93
N PRO A 285 15.72 -13.83 13.24
CA PRO A 285 14.81 -14.21 14.30
C PRO A 285 15.26 -13.44 15.54
N SER A 286 14.46 -12.46 15.94
CA SER A 286 14.77 -11.62 17.08
C SER A 286 14.98 -12.54 18.27
N ALA A 287 16.22 -12.65 18.74
CA ALA A 287 16.58 -13.42 19.93
C ALA A 287 15.83 -12.92 21.19
N ASP A 288 15.17 -11.76 21.12
CA ASP A 288 14.40 -11.12 22.19
C ASP A 288 12.90 -11.49 22.26
N LYS A 289 12.48 -12.59 21.61
CA LYS A 289 11.22 -13.27 21.96
C LYS A 289 11.40 -14.75 22.26
N ALA A 290 12.59 -15.18 22.66
CA ALA A 290 12.73 -16.34 23.53
C ALA A 290 12.49 -15.87 24.97
N ALA A 291 11.24 -15.49 25.28
CA ALA A 291 10.82 -15.45 26.67
C ALA A 291 11.06 -16.84 27.23
N THR A 292 12.03 -16.92 28.13
CA THR A 292 12.28 -18.00 29.07
C THR A 292 10.96 -18.55 29.60
N TYR A 293 10.48 -19.64 29.00
CA TYR A 293 9.72 -20.60 29.77
C TYR A 293 10.75 -21.28 30.69
N PRO A 294 10.56 -21.27 32.01
CA PRO A 294 11.37 -22.11 32.88
C PRO A 294 11.22 -23.56 32.40
N PRO A 295 12.30 -24.37 32.38
CA PRO A 295 12.14 -25.78 32.13
C PRO A 295 11.22 -26.34 33.22
N THR A 296 10.04 -26.83 32.81
CA THR A 296 9.18 -27.63 33.68
C THR A 296 10.01 -28.78 34.23
N ALA A 297 10.14 -28.84 35.55
CA ALA A 297 10.82 -29.89 36.26
C ALA A 297 10.29 -31.27 35.83
N PRO A 298 11.15 -32.31 35.78
CA PRO A 298 10.71 -33.64 35.42
C PRO A 298 9.71 -34.17 36.44
N ALA A 299 8.58 -34.68 35.97
CA ALA A 299 7.57 -35.34 36.80
C ALA A 299 8.20 -36.54 37.54
N PRO A 300 7.84 -36.79 38.82
CA PRO A 300 8.32 -37.95 39.54
C PRO A 300 7.75 -39.24 38.91
N ALA A 301 8.63 -40.23 38.75
CA ALA A 301 8.28 -41.56 38.27
C ALA A 301 7.22 -42.21 39.18
N GLN A 302 6.08 -42.59 38.59
CA GLN A 302 5.09 -43.42 39.26
C GLN A 302 5.49 -44.91 39.13
N PRO A 303 5.37 -45.71 40.21
CA PRO A 303 5.69 -47.12 40.19
C PRO A 303 4.64 -47.94 39.44
N SER A 304 5.11 -48.88 38.64
CA SER A 304 4.35 -49.90 37.94
C SER A 304 3.71 -50.92 38.89
N ALA A 305 2.39 -51.14 38.79
CA ALA A 305 1.69 -52.39 39.13
C ALA A 305 0.23 -52.34 38.60
N PRO A 306 -0.54 -53.44 38.58
CA PRO A 306 -0.68 -54.40 37.48
C PRO A 306 -2.11 -54.41 36.88
N ALA A 307 -2.35 -55.38 35.99
CA ALA A 307 -3.53 -55.57 35.13
C ALA A 307 -4.92 -55.43 35.79
N ALA A 308 -5.88 -55.01 34.96
CA ALA A 308 -7.29 -54.71 35.23
C ALA A 308 -8.10 -55.86 35.87
N PRO A 309 -9.22 -55.50 36.54
CA PRO A 309 -10.50 -55.85 35.92
C PRO A 309 -11.59 -54.75 36.04
N GLU A 310 -12.44 -54.75 34.99
CA GLU A 310 -13.86 -54.41 34.91
C GLU A 310 -14.43 -53.08 35.47
N ALA A 311 -15.21 -52.45 34.57
CA ALA A 311 -16.32 -51.53 34.80
C ALA A 311 -16.01 -50.15 35.42
N GLU A 312 -16.06 -49.10 34.60
CA GLU A 312 -17.22 -48.20 34.56
C GLU A 312 -17.02 -47.12 33.48
N ASP A 313 -18.02 -47.07 32.59
CA ASP A 313 -18.23 -46.14 31.50
C ASP A 313 -18.58 -44.75 32.02
N TRP A 314 -17.72 -43.76 31.77
CA TRP A 314 -18.11 -42.35 31.77
C TRP A 314 -17.32 -41.56 30.71
N GLY A 315 -17.99 -41.28 29.58
CA GLY A 315 -17.87 -39.93 29.01
C GLY A 315 -17.34 -39.76 27.59
N ALA A 316 -17.43 -40.75 26.71
CA ALA A 316 -17.26 -40.55 25.26
C ALA A 316 -18.63 -40.66 24.55
N LEU A 317 -19.33 -39.54 24.40
CA LEU A 317 -20.53 -39.49 23.55
C LEU A 317 -20.11 -39.48 22.07
N ALA A 318 -20.49 -40.55 21.35
CA ALA A 318 -20.47 -40.58 19.90
C ALA A 318 -21.53 -39.60 19.33
N PRO A 319 -21.29 -38.97 18.17
CA PRO A 319 -22.20 -37.98 17.60
C PRO A 319 -23.58 -38.57 17.33
N GLN A 320 -24.62 -38.01 17.94
CA GLN A 320 -26.00 -38.38 17.66
C GLN A 320 -26.50 -37.68 16.39
N PRO A 321 -27.07 -38.41 15.42
CA PRO A 321 -27.77 -37.79 14.29
C PRO A 321 -29.10 -37.21 14.79
N VAL A 322 -29.27 -35.89 14.63
CA VAL A 322 -30.52 -35.19 14.95
C VAL A 322 -31.49 -35.37 13.78
N PRO A 323 -32.73 -35.84 14.00
CA PRO A 323 -33.74 -35.89 12.95
C PRO A 323 -34.15 -34.48 12.51
N ILE A 324 -34.21 -34.26 11.19
CA ILE A 324 -34.79 -33.05 10.60
C ILE A 324 -36.31 -33.17 10.71
N ASP A 325 -36.91 -32.41 11.63
CA ASP A 325 -38.37 -32.32 11.72
C ASP A 325 -38.90 -31.37 10.66
N THR A 326 -39.87 -31.82 9.86
CA THR A 326 -40.59 -30.99 8.89
C THR A 326 -41.44 -29.96 9.65
N VAL A 327 -41.00 -28.70 9.64
CA VAL A 327 -41.77 -27.58 10.19
C VAL A 327 -43.04 -27.39 9.35
N LYS A 328 -44.19 -27.76 9.90
CA LYS A 328 -45.50 -27.33 9.38
C LYS A 328 -45.73 -25.86 9.75
N ASN A 329 -46.19 -25.10 8.76
CA ASN A 329 -46.54 -23.66 8.80
C ASN A 329 -45.38 -22.68 8.63
N VAL A 330 -44.85 -22.60 7.41
CA VAL A 330 -44.24 -21.37 6.89
C VAL A 330 -45.27 -20.73 5.96
N GLN A 331 -45.85 -19.59 6.35
CA GLN A 331 -46.65 -18.77 5.44
C GLN A 331 -45.70 -18.10 4.43
N PRO A 332 -45.87 -18.30 3.12
CA PRO A 332 -45.09 -17.57 2.13
C PRO A 332 -45.51 -16.10 2.11
N LEU A 333 -44.55 -15.19 2.35
CA LEU A 333 -44.74 -13.77 2.09
C LEU A 333 -45.00 -13.55 0.60
N SER A 334 -46.22 -13.10 0.29
CA SER A 334 -46.69 -12.84 -1.06
C SER A 334 -45.80 -11.83 -1.81
N LEU A 335 -45.33 -12.23 -2.98
CA LEU A 335 -44.79 -11.35 -4.02
C LEU A 335 -45.85 -10.31 -4.39
N LYS A 336 -45.67 -9.04 -3.98
CA LYS A 336 -46.42 -7.93 -4.57
C LYS A 336 -45.84 -7.64 -5.96
N LYS A 337 -46.59 -8.06 -6.97
CA LYS A 337 -46.59 -7.43 -8.30
C LYS A 337 -47.17 -6.02 -8.17
N ARG A 338 -46.36 -5.01 -8.48
CA ARG A 338 -46.67 -3.91 -9.42
C ARG A 338 -45.49 -2.95 -9.50
#